data_AF-A0A6M1RZ10-F1
#
_entry.id   AF-A0A6M1RZ10-F1
#
_cell.length_a   1.000
_cell.length_b   1.000
_cell.length_c   1.000
_cell.angle_alpha   90.00
_cell.angle_beta   90.00
_cell.angle_gamma   90.00
#
_symmetry.space_group_name_H-M   'P 1'
#
loop_
_entity.id
_entity.type
_entity.pdbx_description
1 polymer ?
#
loop_
_entity_poly.entity_id
_entity_poly.type
_entity_poly.pdbx_seq_one_letter_code
_entity_poly.pdbx_strand_id
1 'polypeptide(L)'
;MNRDELERLRAELWRRPLRPEESARLRAWLQAHPGAREEWALEEALTRLLYELPDRELPAGFEARVRAAIEREIRRPAPVIPAGWDFWAAARAAWFRWAMVGATALLAGVVWWRAHVAFQPVSPEVVRVWNEWAAPPEVWADFEVVARLPAGPGPDTELLTLLQ
;
A
#
# COMPACT_ATOMS: atom_id res chain seq x y z
N MET A 1 20.33 -2.68 15.60
CA MET A 1 20.31 -3.69 14.52
C MET A 1 19.15 -3.35 13.62
N ASN A 2 19.41 -3.21 12.32
CA ASN A 2 18.41 -2.84 11.31
C ASN A 2 17.81 -4.11 10.68
N ARG A 3 16.67 -3.99 9.98
CA ARG A 3 15.99 -5.13 9.32
C ARG A 3 16.90 -5.88 8.36
N ASP A 4 17.71 -5.17 7.57
CA ASP A 4 18.65 -5.81 6.62
C ASP A 4 19.75 -6.62 7.33
N GLU A 5 20.16 -6.18 8.52
CA GLU A 5 21.15 -6.89 9.33
C GLU A 5 20.55 -8.17 9.92
N LEU A 6 19.27 -8.14 10.30
CA LEU A 6 18.53 -9.33 10.73
C LEU A 6 18.39 -10.36 9.60
N GLU A 7 18.00 -9.93 8.39
CA GLU A 7 17.88 -10.84 7.24
C GLU A 7 19.23 -11.44 6.84
N ARG A 8 20.33 -10.68 6.98
CA ARG A 8 21.68 -11.22 6.80
C ARG A 8 22.02 -12.29 7.83
N LEU A 9 21.70 -12.06 9.11
CA LEU A 9 21.90 -13.06 10.16
C LEU A 9 21.04 -14.31 9.92
N ARG A 10 19.81 -14.15 9.43
CA ARG A 10 18.95 -15.26 9.02
C ARG A 10 19.56 -16.07 7.87
N ALA A 11 20.05 -15.40 6.83
CA ALA A 11 20.72 -16.07 5.70
C ALA A 11 22.02 -16.78 6.13
N GLU A 12 22.76 -16.20 7.07
CA GLU A 12 23.96 -16.84 7.63
C GLU A 12 23.61 -18.07 8.46
N LEU A 13 22.53 -18.05 9.25
CA LEU A 13 22.07 -19.18 10.06
C LEU A 13 21.86 -20.45 9.22
N TRP A 14 21.31 -20.31 8.01
CA TRP A 14 21.11 -21.42 7.07
C TRP A 14 22.42 -22.00 6.51
N ARG A 15 23.50 -21.22 6.47
CA ARG A 15 24.80 -21.64 5.93
C ARG A 15 25.74 -22.17 7.00
N ARG A 16 25.69 -21.57 8.19
CA ARG A 16 26.51 -21.91 9.33
C ARG A 16 25.85 -21.51 10.64
N PRO A 17 26.21 -22.16 11.76
CA PRO A 17 25.83 -21.67 13.08
C PRO A 17 26.34 -20.24 13.32
N LEU A 18 25.50 -19.40 13.91
CA LEU A 18 25.82 -18.02 14.26
C LEU A 18 26.95 -17.96 15.30
N ARG A 19 27.84 -16.98 15.17
CA ARG A 19 28.91 -16.75 16.14
C ARG A 19 28.35 -16.25 17.47
N PRO A 20 29.07 -16.44 18.59
CA PRO A 20 28.65 -15.95 19.90
C PRO A 20 28.32 -14.44 19.91
N GLU A 21 29.13 -13.62 19.24
CA GLU A 21 28.91 -12.17 19.12
C GLU A 21 27.65 -11.81 18.32
N GLU A 22 27.37 -12.55 17.26
CA GLU A 22 26.16 -12.40 16.42
C GLU A 22 24.91 -12.78 17.22
N SER A 23 24.98 -13.90 17.95
CA SER A 23 23.90 -14.36 18.83
C SER A 23 23.61 -13.39 19.98
N ALA A 24 24.62 -12.72 20.51
CA ALA A 24 24.46 -11.73 21.57
C ALA A 24 23.75 -10.47 21.05
N ARG A 25 24.16 -9.97 19.88
CA ARG A 25 23.51 -8.82 19.22
C ARG A 25 22.06 -9.12 18.86
N LEU A 26 21.80 -10.30 18.32
CA LEU A 26 20.46 -10.76 18.00
C LEU A 26 19.58 -10.88 19.26
N ARG A 27 20.09 -11.49 20.34
CA ARG A 27 19.35 -11.58 21.61
C ARG A 27 19.02 -10.19 22.16
N ALA A 28 19.95 -9.24 22.12
CA ALA A 28 19.69 -7.88 22.56
C ALA A 28 18.58 -7.21 21.71
N TRP A 29 18.57 -7.45 20.40
CA TRP A 29 17.53 -6.92 19.51
C TRP A 29 16.16 -7.58 19.73
N LEU A 30 16.13 -8.91 19.90
CA LEU A 30 14.93 -9.67 20.24
C LEU A 30 14.36 -9.29 21.62
N GLN A 31 15.21 -8.85 22.55
CA GLN A 31 14.75 -8.31 23.82
C GLN A 31 13.89 -7.05 23.60
N ALA A 32 14.33 -6.17 22.70
CA ALA A 32 13.62 -4.95 22.32
C ALA A 32 12.40 -5.19 21.39
N HIS A 33 12.32 -6.33 20.69
CA HIS A 33 11.25 -6.66 19.75
C HIS A 33 10.62 -8.03 20.07
N PRO A 34 9.75 -8.10 21.10
CA PRO A 34 9.19 -9.37 21.56
C PRO A 34 8.35 -10.10 20.50
N GLY A 35 7.70 -9.37 19.58
CA GLY A 35 6.92 -9.96 18.48
C GLY A 35 7.75 -10.75 17.46
N ALA A 36 9.07 -10.48 17.37
CA ALA A 36 9.97 -11.21 16.47
C ALA A 36 10.60 -12.45 17.11
N ARG A 37 10.38 -12.69 18.42
CA ARG A 37 10.98 -13.83 19.14
C ARG A 37 10.43 -15.16 18.67
N GLU A 38 9.12 -15.25 18.48
CA GLU A 38 8.48 -16.50 18.05
C GLU A 38 8.90 -16.87 16.63
N GLU A 39 8.88 -15.91 15.72
CA GLU A 39 9.34 -16.09 14.33
C GLU A 39 10.81 -16.53 14.30
N TRP A 40 11.67 -15.90 15.10
CA TRP A 40 13.08 -16.27 15.18
C TRP A 40 13.28 -17.68 15.77
N ALA A 41 12.56 -18.02 16.84
CA ALA A 41 12.65 -19.35 17.46
C ALA A 41 12.21 -20.47 16.50
N LEU A 42 11.19 -20.21 15.69
CA LEU A 42 10.74 -21.12 14.64
C LEU A 42 11.83 -21.34 13.58
N GLU A 43 12.44 -20.25 13.09
CA GLU A 43 13.54 -20.31 12.10
C GLU A 43 14.76 -21.07 12.64
N GLU A 44 15.13 -20.84 13.90
CA GLU A 44 16.24 -21.55 14.55
C GLU A 44 15.94 -23.05 14.70
N ALA A 45 14.73 -23.40 15.12
CA ALA A 45 14.29 -24.79 15.23
C ALA A 45 14.27 -25.50 13.87
N LEU A 46 13.72 -24.84 12.84
CA LEU A 46 13.72 -25.36 11.47
C LEU A 46 15.13 -25.60 10.97
N THR A 47 16.01 -24.61 11.13
CA THR A 47 17.40 -24.72 10.67
C THR A 47 18.12 -25.86 11.36
N ARG A 48 17.93 -26.04 12.68
CA ARG A 48 18.49 -27.16 13.43
C ARG A 48 18.02 -28.51 12.89
N LEU A 49 16.71 -28.66 12.65
CA LEU A 49 16.15 -29.88 12.08
C LEU A 49 16.71 -30.18 10.68
N LEU A 50 16.96 -29.15 9.87
CA LEU A 50 17.58 -29.31 8.55
C LEU A 50 19.05 -29.76 8.65
N TYR A 51 19.79 -29.30 9.65
CA TYR A 51 21.16 -29.79 9.89
C TYR A 51 21.20 -31.22 10.44
N GLU A 52 20.15 -31.65 11.12
CA GLU A 52 20.03 -33.02 11.64
C GLU A 52 19.58 -34.03 10.57
N LEU A 53 19.15 -33.57 9.39
CA LEU A 53 18.77 -34.48 8.31
C LEU A 53 20.00 -35.30 7.86
N PRO A 54 19.84 -36.62 7.69
CA PRO A 54 20.94 -37.45 7.23
C PRO A 54 21.32 -37.07 5.80
N ASP A 55 22.60 -36.80 5.58
CA ASP A 55 23.16 -36.70 4.24
C ASP A 55 22.92 -38.02 3.50
N ARG A 56 22.00 -38.00 2.54
CA ARG A 56 21.75 -39.13 1.64
C ARG A 56 22.52 -38.92 0.37
N GLU A 57 23.28 -39.95 -0.01
CA GLU A 57 23.88 -40.00 -1.34
C GLU A 57 22.79 -39.90 -2.41
N LEU A 58 23.04 -39.04 -3.40
CA LEU A 58 22.12 -38.92 -4.53
C LEU A 58 22.07 -40.26 -5.28
N PRO A 59 20.87 -40.72 -5.69
CA PRO A 59 20.77 -41.94 -6.47
C PRO A 59 21.60 -41.84 -7.76
N ALA A 60 22.26 -42.94 -8.13
CA ALA A 60 22.99 -43.02 -9.39
C ALA A 60 22.11 -42.57 -10.58
N GLY A 61 22.67 -41.71 -11.45
CA GLY A 61 21.94 -41.18 -12.61
C GLY A 61 20.88 -40.11 -12.28
N PHE A 62 20.89 -39.51 -11.08
CA PHE A 62 20.05 -38.35 -10.75
C PHE A 62 20.21 -37.23 -11.79
N GLU A 63 21.45 -36.86 -12.13
CA GLU A 63 21.72 -35.81 -13.11
C GLU A 63 21.11 -36.14 -14.49
N ALA A 64 21.24 -37.37 -14.95
CA ALA A 64 20.67 -37.81 -16.22
C ALA A 64 19.14 -37.68 -16.23
N ARG A 65 18.47 -38.02 -15.11
CA ARG A 65 17.02 -37.87 -14.96
C ARG A 65 16.59 -36.41 -14.92
N VAL A 66 17.33 -35.56 -14.21
CA VAL A 66 17.06 -34.10 -14.16
C VAL A 66 17.24 -33.49 -15.55
N ARG A 67 18.33 -33.79 -16.24
CA ARG A 67 18.59 -33.31 -17.60
C ARG A 67 17.50 -33.75 -18.57
N ALA A 68 17.08 -35.02 -18.52
CA ALA A 68 15.98 -35.52 -19.34
C ALA A 68 14.64 -34.83 -19.01
N ALA A 69 14.38 -34.52 -17.73
CA ALA A 69 13.17 -33.80 -17.33
C ALA A 69 13.18 -32.34 -17.81
N ILE A 70 14.32 -31.65 -17.73
CA ILE A 70 14.50 -30.30 -18.25
C ILE A 70 14.30 -30.29 -19.76
N GLU A 71 14.97 -31.21 -20.47
CA GLU A 71 14.85 -31.31 -21.93
C GLU A 71 13.40 -31.57 -22.36
N ARG A 72 12.67 -32.41 -21.62
CA ARG A 72 11.25 -32.67 -21.87
C ARG A 72 10.39 -31.41 -21.67
N GLU A 73 10.66 -30.61 -20.65
CA GLU A 73 9.90 -29.37 -20.42
C GLU A 73 10.23 -28.30 -21.46
N ILE A 74 11.52 -28.17 -21.85
CA ILE A 74 11.93 -27.26 -22.95
C ILE A 74 11.26 -27.66 -24.27
N ARG A 75 11.20 -28.97 -24.55
CA ARG A 75 10.54 -29.50 -25.76
C ARG A 75 9.03 -29.57 -25.64
N ARG A 76 8.44 -29.21 -24.51
CA ARG A 76 7.01 -29.28 -24.32
C ARG A 76 6.37 -28.28 -25.30
N PRO A 77 5.62 -28.75 -26.30
CA PRO A 77 4.92 -27.83 -27.19
C PRO A 77 3.94 -27.01 -26.35
N ALA A 78 3.82 -25.72 -26.67
CA ALA A 78 2.80 -24.88 -26.08
C ALA A 78 1.42 -25.55 -26.24
N PRO A 79 0.52 -25.44 -25.25
CA PRO A 79 -0.82 -25.99 -25.38
C PRO A 79 -1.46 -25.41 -26.64
N VAL A 80 -1.77 -26.28 -27.60
CA VAL A 80 -2.45 -25.90 -28.83
C VAL A 80 -3.89 -25.57 -28.45
N ILE A 81 -4.16 -24.29 -28.20
CA ILE A 81 -5.53 -23.80 -27.99
C ILE A 81 -6.25 -23.98 -29.34
N PRO A 82 -7.39 -24.69 -29.39
CA PRO A 82 -8.10 -24.89 -30.63
C PRO A 82 -8.54 -23.53 -31.19
N ALA A 83 -8.13 -23.24 -32.42
CA ALA A 83 -8.29 -21.93 -33.08
C ALA A 83 -9.73 -21.37 -33.11
N GLY A 84 -10.74 -22.21 -32.86
CA GLY A 84 -12.14 -21.79 -32.78
C GLY A 84 -12.60 -21.23 -31.42
N TRP A 85 -11.89 -21.51 -30.31
CA TRP A 85 -12.29 -21.04 -28.98
C TRP A 85 -11.97 -19.55 -28.77
N ASP A 86 -10.88 -19.09 -29.37
CA ASP A 86 -10.36 -17.72 -29.21
C ASP A 86 -11.23 -16.68 -29.93
N PHE A 87 -11.85 -17.06 -31.06
CA PHE A 87 -12.76 -16.17 -31.80
C PHE A 87 -14.00 -15.78 -30.97
N TRP A 88 -14.63 -16.74 -30.28
CA TRP A 88 -15.81 -16.45 -29.46
C TRP A 88 -15.49 -15.64 -28.21
N ALA A 89 -14.30 -15.84 -27.62
CA ALA A 89 -13.82 -15.02 -26.51
C ALA A 89 -13.54 -13.58 -26.95
N ALA A 90 -12.85 -13.41 -28.09
CA ALA A 90 -12.56 -12.10 -28.67
C ALA A 90 -13.83 -11.35 -29.09
N ALA A 91 -14.79 -12.03 -29.74
CA ALA A 91 -16.07 -11.44 -30.13
C ALA A 91 -16.90 -10.98 -28.92
N ARG A 92 -16.92 -11.78 -27.85
CA ARG A 92 -17.61 -11.42 -26.60
C ARG A 92 -16.97 -10.21 -25.92
N ALA A 93 -15.64 -10.16 -25.87
CA ALA A 93 -14.90 -9.02 -25.31
C ALA A 93 -15.12 -7.74 -26.13
N ALA A 94 -15.13 -7.84 -27.46
CA ALA A 94 -15.43 -6.71 -28.33
C ALA A 94 -16.86 -6.19 -28.10
N TRP A 95 -17.85 -7.08 -27.98
CA TRP A 95 -19.24 -6.69 -27.69
C TRP A 95 -19.37 -5.97 -26.35
N PHE A 96 -18.73 -6.45 -25.28
CA PHE A 96 -18.73 -5.77 -23.97
C PHE A 96 -18.09 -4.37 -24.03
N ARG A 97 -17.02 -4.18 -24.80
CA ARG A 97 -16.39 -2.87 -25.00
C ARG A 97 -17.34 -1.88 -25.67
N TRP A 98 -18.03 -2.31 -26.73
CA TRP A 98 -19.01 -1.46 -27.41
C TRP A 98 -20.25 -1.18 -26.55
N ALA A 99 -20.70 -2.16 -25.75
CA ALA A 99 -21.78 -1.97 -24.79
C ALA A 99 -21.43 -0.92 -23.71
N MET A 100 -20.20 -0.93 -23.19
CA MET A 100 -19.72 0.06 -22.21
C MET A 100 -19.62 1.47 -22.80
N VAL A 101 -19.16 1.61 -24.05
CA VAL A 101 -19.13 2.90 -24.75
C VAL A 101 -20.56 3.42 -24.93
N GLY A 102 -21.48 2.57 -25.38
CA GLY A 102 -22.89 2.92 -25.51
C GLY A 102 -23.54 3.35 -24.19
N ALA A 103 -23.31 2.59 -23.11
CA ALA A 103 -23.84 2.91 -21.79
C ALA A 103 -23.31 4.25 -21.27
N THR A 104 -22.03 4.52 -21.44
CA THR A 104 -21.40 5.78 -21.03
C THR A 104 -21.96 6.97 -21.81
N ALA A 105 -22.12 6.83 -23.13
CA ALA A 105 -22.70 7.88 -23.97
C ALA A 105 -24.16 8.17 -23.58
N LEU A 106 -24.93 7.12 -23.26
CA LEU A 106 -26.33 7.24 -22.84
C LEU A 106 -26.43 7.96 -21.48
N LEU A 107 -25.55 7.61 -20.53
CA LEU A 107 -25.45 8.27 -19.23
C LEU A 107 -25.08 9.76 -19.37
N ALA A 108 -24.09 10.07 -20.20
CA ALA A 108 -23.69 11.44 -20.49
C ALA A 108 -24.84 12.25 -21.14
N GLY A 109 -25.58 11.64 -22.07
CA GLY A 109 -26.75 12.25 -22.69
C GLY A 109 -27.87 12.55 -21.67
N VAL A 110 -28.12 11.65 -20.72
CA VAL A 110 -29.11 11.85 -19.65
C VAL A 110 -28.69 12.96 -18.69
N VAL A 111 -27.42 13.02 -18.31
CA VAL A 111 -26.89 14.10 -17.45
C VAL A 111 -26.99 15.44 -18.16
N TRP A 112 -26.62 15.50 -19.44
CA TRP A 112 -26.75 16.70 -20.25
C TRP A 112 -28.20 17.18 -20.35
N TRP A 113 -29.13 16.26 -20.66
CA TRP A 113 -30.57 16.56 -20.73
C TRP A 113 -31.10 17.08 -19.39
N ARG A 114 -30.72 16.45 -18.27
CA ARG A 114 -31.11 16.91 -16.93
C ARG A 114 -30.56 18.30 -16.61
N ALA A 115 -29.30 18.57 -16.93
CA ALA A 115 -28.71 19.89 -16.72
C ALA A 115 -29.42 20.96 -17.56
N HIS A 116 -29.77 20.65 -18.81
CA HIS A 116 -30.44 21.58 -19.71
C HIS A 116 -31.89 21.89 -19.26
N VAL A 117 -32.59 20.91 -18.68
CA VAL A 117 -33.96 21.08 -18.16
C VAL A 117 -33.97 21.70 -16.75
N ALA A 118 -32.93 21.47 -15.94
CA ALA A 118 -32.84 21.97 -14.56
C ALA A 118 -32.30 23.41 -14.44
N PHE A 119 -31.73 23.98 -15.50
CA PHE A 119 -31.37 25.40 -15.57
C PHE A 119 -32.63 26.26 -15.75
N GLN A 120 -33.50 26.28 -14.74
CA GLN A 120 -34.41 27.41 -14.57
C GLN A 120 -33.67 28.52 -13.84
N PRO A 121 -33.71 29.78 -14.32
CA PRO A 121 -33.10 30.89 -13.61
C PRO A 121 -33.73 30.97 -12.23
N VAL A 122 -32.89 30.90 -11.19
CA VAL A 122 -33.30 30.97 -9.78
C VAL A 122 -34.15 32.23 -9.58
N SER A 123 -35.33 32.08 -8.97
CA SER A 123 -36.26 33.20 -8.80
C SER A 123 -35.59 34.33 -7.99
N PRO A 124 -35.82 35.60 -8.36
CA PRO A 124 -35.15 36.75 -7.73
C PRO A 124 -35.45 36.88 -6.23
N GLU A 125 -36.52 36.24 -5.73
CA GLU A 125 -36.85 36.18 -4.30
C GLU A 125 -35.83 35.39 -3.48
N VAL A 126 -35.33 34.26 -4.00
CA VAL A 126 -34.35 33.42 -3.30
C VAL A 126 -33.01 34.15 -3.16
N VAL A 127 -32.63 34.91 -4.19
CA VAL A 127 -31.41 35.74 -4.16
C VAL A 127 -31.54 36.87 -3.13
N ARG A 128 -32.75 37.43 -2.95
CA ARG A 128 -32.99 38.50 -1.97
C ARG A 128 -32.86 38.00 -0.54
N VAL A 129 -33.46 36.85 -0.21
CA VAL A 129 -33.38 36.25 1.14
C VAL A 129 -31.92 35.92 1.50
N TRP A 130 -31.14 35.44 0.54
CA TRP A 130 -29.73 35.12 0.76
C TRP A 130 -28.88 36.36 1.07
N ASN A 131 -29.10 37.47 0.36
CA ASN A 131 -28.40 38.74 0.61
C ASN A 131 -28.79 39.39 1.93
N GLU A 132 -30.03 39.23 2.37
CA GLU A 132 -30.52 39.77 3.64
C GLU A 132 -29.90 39.04 4.84
N TRP A 133 -29.64 37.74 4.69
CA TRP A 133 -28.93 36.93 5.69
C TRP A 133 -27.41 37.12 5.67
N ALA A 134 -26.85 37.52 4.52
CA ALA A 134 -25.41 37.71 4.33
C ALA A 134 -24.88 39.10 4.73
N ALA A 135 -25.75 40.02 5.17
CA ALA A 135 -25.32 41.32 5.71
C ALA A 135 -24.69 41.13 7.10
N PRO A 136 -23.40 41.49 7.31
CA PRO A 136 -22.72 41.25 8.59
C PRO A 136 -23.28 42.16 9.69
N PRO A 137 -23.63 41.63 10.88
CA PRO A 137 -24.18 42.44 11.97
C PRO A 137 -23.13 43.38 12.58
N GLU A 138 -23.56 44.52 13.12
CA GLU A 138 -22.71 45.57 13.73
C GLU A 138 -21.74 45.06 14.81
N VAL A 139 -22.02 43.87 15.38
CA VAL A 139 -21.18 43.15 16.35
C VAL A 139 -19.75 42.90 15.86
N TRP A 140 -19.52 42.85 14.54
CA TRP A 140 -18.17 42.63 13.98
C TRP A 140 -17.31 43.91 13.97
N ALA A 141 -17.89 45.09 14.14
CA ALA A 141 -17.15 46.36 14.17
C ALA A 141 -16.28 46.51 15.44
N ASP A 142 -16.72 45.95 16.57
CA ASP A 142 -15.97 45.99 17.83
C ASP A 142 -14.67 45.17 17.79
N PHE A 143 -14.61 44.15 16.93
CA PHE A 143 -13.41 43.33 16.74
C PHE A 143 -12.35 44.00 15.85
N GLU A 144 -12.72 44.98 15.02
CA GLU A 144 -11.74 45.77 14.25
C GLU A 144 -10.88 46.68 15.14
N VAL A 145 -11.39 47.10 16.31
CA VAL A 145 -10.64 47.96 17.25
C VAL A 145 -9.50 47.19 17.90
N VAL A 146 -9.69 45.90 18.21
CA VAL A 146 -8.65 45.03 18.77
C VAL A 146 -7.50 44.82 17.78
N ALA A 147 -7.79 44.79 16.48
CA ALA A 147 -6.78 44.65 15.43
C ALA A 147 -5.89 45.91 15.25
N ARG A 148 -6.27 47.06 15.81
CA ARG A 148 -5.54 48.34 15.66
C ARG A 148 -4.68 48.70 16.88
N LEU A 149 -4.72 47.93 17.96
CA LEU A 149 -3.85 48.16 19.12
C LEU A 149 -2.41 47.72 18.80
N PRO A 150 -1.38 48.55 19.10
CA PRO A 150 0.01 48.15 18.92
C PRO A 150 0.33 46.98 19.86
N ALA A 151 0.97 45.94 19.33
CA ALA A 151 1.39 44.79 20.12
C ALA A 151 2.27 45.26 21.29
N GLY A 152 1.84 44.98 22.52
CA GLY A 152 2.59 45.27 23.74
C GLY A 152 3.94 44.52 23.79
N PRO A 153 4.84 44.90 24.71
CA PRO A 153 6.18 44.32 24.79
C PRO A 153 6.11 42.79 24.91
N GLY A 154 6.95 42.11 24.12
CA GLY A 154 7.00 40.65 24.05
C GLY A 154 7.33 40.00 25.40
N PRO A 155 7.03 38.69 25.54
CA PRO A 155 7.13 37.98 26.81
C PRO A 155 8.54 38.05 27.40
N ASP A 156 8.59 38.33 28.70
CA ASP A 156 9.82 38.58 29.44
C ASP A 156 10.60 37.27 29.62
N THR A 157 11.61 37.08 28.78
CA THR A 157 12.34 35.80 28.65
C THR A 157 13.11 35.41 29.91
N GLU A 158 13.41 36.35 30.80
CA GLU A 158 14.05 36.08 32.10
C GLU A 158 13.10 35.43 33.11
N LEU A 159 11.79 35.68 32.98
CA LEU A 159 10.76 35.06 33.82
C LEU A 159 10.45 33.63 33.37
N LEU A 160 10.64 33.34 32.07
CA LEU A 160 10.46 32.01 31.49
C LEU A 160 11.60 31.06 31.85
N THR A 161 12.81 31.55 32.07
CA THR A 161 13.96 30.73 32.49
C THR A 161 13.94 30.37 33.97
N LEU A 162 13.23 31.13 34.82
CA LEU A 162 13.05 30.80 36.24
C LEU A 162 11.99 29.71 36.51
N LEU A 163 11.20 29.35 35.50
CA LEU A 163 10.15 28.32 35.59
C LEU A 163 10.59 26.94 35.02
N GLN A 164 11.84 26.82 34.56
CA GLN A 164 12.47 25.54 34.19
C GLN A 164 13.33 25.01 35.34
#